data_AF-X1T5Q1-F1
#
_entry.id   AF-X1T5Q1-F1
#
_cell.length_a   1.000
_cell.length_b   1.000
_cell.length_c   1.000
_cell.angle_alpha   90.00
_cell.angle_beta   90.00
_cell.angle_gamma   90.00
#
_symmetry.space_group_name_H-M   'P 1'
#
loop_
_entity.id
_entity.type
_entity.pdbx_description
1 polymer ?
#
loop_
_entity_poly.entity_id
_entity_poly.type
_entity_poly.pdbx_seq_one_letter_code
_entity_poly.pdbx_strand_id
1 'polypeptide(L)'
;SVFAKTDMIHLQQEAASDEDIILGLCYAMARSFKSGIVKGNKFVPPIVFCGGVSFNQAMIKAFEDTLGEKVLIPEHRASIGAIGAAISLSSKVMVEDLNISGLADKLDDYLRNFKYRRETFAPLALTESKLPSKKSHEYSFGNKKADAYIGIDVGSISTNVVAIDEKRKLIEKCYLRTAGRPIEAVRKGVEIIGSKVGDRINVKGVGTTGSGRYLIGDFVGADMVINEITAQATAAADIDNLVDTIFEIGGQDSKFISLEDGVIVDFEMNKVC
;
A
#
# COMPACT_ATOMS: atom_id res chain seq x y z
N SER A 1 2.30 -1.30 6.55
CA SER A 1 1.05 -1.67 7.26
C SER A 1 -0.12 -0.76 6.87
N VAL A 2 -1.10 -1.30 6.14
CA VAL A 2 -2.34 -0.62 5.71
C VAL A 2 -3.28 -0.35 6.89
N PHE A 3 -3.24 -1.22 7.90
CA PHE A 3 -3.98 -1.06 9.15
C PHE A 3 -3.55 0.16 9.94
N ALA A 4 -2.23 0.40 10.06
CA ALA A 4 -1.73 1.58 10.76
C ALA A 4 -2.30 2.87 10.19
N LYS A 5 -2.40 3.00 8.86
CA LYS A 5 -2.98 4.20 8.24
C LYS A 5 -4.50 4.27 8.38
N THR A 6 -5.21 3.15 8.27
CA THR A 6 -6.68 3.13 8.41
C THR A 6 -7.08 3.51 9.83
N ASP A 7 -6.38 2.97 10.83
CA ASP A 7 -6.56 3.34 12.24
C ASP A 7 -6.18 4.80 12.48
N MET A 8 -5.09 5.28 11.89
CA MET A 8 -4.72 6.70 11.98
C MET A 8 -5.80 7.61 11.37
N ILE A 9 -6.35 7.28 10.20
CA ILE A 9 -7.41 8.06 9.56
C ILE A 9 -8.67 8.05 10.42
N HIS A 10 -9.04 6.91 10.99
CA HIS A 10 -10.19 6.80 11.90
C HIS A 10 -9.98 7.66 13.16
N LEU A 11 -8.81 7.57 13.80
CA LEU A 11 -8.49 8.37 14.99
C LEU A 11 -8.43 9.87 14.68
N GLN A 12 -7.95 10.26 13.50
CA GLN A 12 -8.02 11.66 13.04
C GLN A 12 -9.47 12.13 12.85
N GLN A 13 -10.37 11.26 12.36
CA GLN A 13 -11.80 11.56 12.25
C GLN A 13 -12.47 11.71 13.63
N GLU A 14 -11.95 11.05 14.66
CA GLU A 14 -12.41 11.17 16.06
C GLU A 14 -11.77 12.34 16.83
N ALA A 15 -11.03 13.23 16.14
CA ALA A 15 -10.37 14.41 16.70
C ALA A 15 -9.24 14.11 17.72
N ALA A 16 -8.59 12.95 17.63
CA ALA A 16 -7.34 12.69 18.35
C ALA A 16 -6.21 13.60 17.83
N SER A 17 -5.31 14.02 18.73
CA SER A 17 -4.16 14.83 18.36
C SER A 17 -3.16 14.03 17.52
N ASP A 18 -2.43 14.67 16.61
CA ASP A 18 -1.40 14.00 15.80
C ASP A 18 -0.32 13.39 16.71
N GLU A 19 0.00 14.03 17.83
CA GLU A 19 0.93 13.54 18.85
C GLU A 19 0.48 12.20 19.46
N ASP A 20 -0.79 12.09 19.84
CA ASP A 20 -1.37 10.87 20.42
C ASP A 20 -1.40 9.73 19.41
N ILE A 21 -1.70 10.05 18.14
CA ILE A 21 -1.73 9.08 17.05
C ILE A 21 -0.32 8.54 16.79
N ILE A 22 0.69 9.41 16.72
CA ILE A 22 2.10 9.02 16.51
C ILE A 22 2.60 8.19 17.69
N LEU A 23 2.27 8.58 18.92
CA LEU A 23 2.66 7.83 20.11
C LEU A 23 1.98 6.44 20.13
N GLY A 24 0.68 6.39 19.84
CA GLY A 24 -0.09 5.16 19.73
C GLY A 24 0.50 4.18 18.72
N LEU A 25 0.96 4.69 17.56
CA LEU A 25 1.67 3.88 16.56
C LEU A 25 2.98 3.30 17.10
N CYS A 26 3.76 4.09 17.84
CA CYS A 26 4.99 3.61 18.47
C CYS A 26 4.71 2.45 19.45
N TYR A 27 3.68 2.58 20.28
CA TYR A 27 3.23 1.52 21.19
C TYR A 27 2.67 0.30 20.46
N ALA A 28 1.94 0.49 19.36
CA ALA A 28 1.44 -0.61 18.55
C ALA A 28 2.61 -1.43 17.96
N MET A 29 3.67 -0.78 17.47
CA MET A 29 4.86 -1.46 16.98
C MET A 29 5.61 -2.19 18.09
N ALA A 30 5.85 -1.54 19.24
CA ALA A 30 6.54 -2.17 20.36
C ALA A 30 5.81 -3.42 20.89
N ARG A 31 4.47 -3.34 21.02
CA ARG A 31 3.62 -4.48 21.40
C ARG A 31 3.64 -5.59 20.36
N SER A 32 3.55 -5.25 19.08
CA SER A 32 3.62 -6.21 17.97
C SER A 32 4.97 -6.94 17.93
N PHE A 33 6.07 -6.23 18.21
CA PHE A 33 7.37 -6.85 18.34
C PHE A 33 7.40 -7.86 19.51
N LYS A 34 6.89 -7.46 20.68
CA LYS A 34 6.84 -8.34 21.87
C LYS A 34 5.96 -9.58 21.63
N SER A 35 4.80 -9.43 20.98
CA SER A 35 3.92 -10.58 20.71
C SER A 35 4.45 -11.47 19.57
N GLY A 36 4.89 -10.86 18.47
CA GLY A 36 5.22 -11.57 17.23
C GLY A 36 6.64 -12.11 17.17
N ILE A 37 7.63 -11.38 17.67
CA ILE A 37 9.05 -11.77 17.59
C ILE A 37 9.50 -12.42 18.88
N VAL A 38 9.18 -11.81 20.03
CA VAL A 38 9.68 -12.27 21.33
C VAL A 38 8.92 -13.52 21.79
N LYS A 39 7.63 -13.63 21.45
CA LYS A 39 6.79 -14.83 21.66
C LYS A 39 6.86 -15.39 23.09
N GLY A 40 6.88 -14.51 24.09
CA GLY A 40 6.88 -14.88 25.52
C GLY A 40 8.27 -15.15 26.11
N ASN A 41 9.35 -15.07 25.33
CA ASN A 41 10.71 -15.10 25.88
C ASN A 41 10.96 -13.89 26.78
N LYS A 42 11.76 -14.07 27.84
CA LYS A 42 12.16 -12.99 28.74
C LYS A 42 13.35 -12.23 28.16
N PHE A 43 13.31 -10.91 28.22
CA PHE A 43 14.52 -10.10 28.01
C PHE A 43 15.36 -10.15 29.28
N VAL A 44 16.65 -10.44 29.11
CA VAL A 44 17.63 -10.39 30.19
C VAL A 44 18.39 -9.07 30.05
N PRO A 45 18.29 -8.16 31.04
CA PRO A 45 19.08 -6.93 31.03
C PRO A 45 20.60 -7.20 31.11
N PRO A 46 21.45 -6.31 30.57
CA PRO A 46 21.08 -5.05 29.92
C PRO A 46 20.54 -5.25 28.49
N ILE A 47 19.51 -4.48 28.12
CA ILE A 47 18.91 -4.49 26.79
C ILE A 47 19.52 -3.37 25.96
N VAL A 48 20.06 -3.68 24.78
CA VAL A 48 20.59 -2.66 23.85
C VAL A 48 19.58 -2.41 22.74
N PHE A 49 19.29 -1.15 22.45
CA PHE A 49 18.43 -0.76 21.34
C PHE A 49 19.22 0.06 20.30
N CYS A 50 19.40 -0.54 19.11
CA CYS A 50 20.29 -0.03 18.06
C CYS A 50 19.59 0.03 16.68
N GLY A 51 20.30 0.57 15.69
CA GLY A 51 19.77 0.81 14.34
C GLY A 51 19.07 2.17 14.17
N GLY A 52 18.61 2.48 12.96
CA GLY A 52 18.02 3.80 12.65
C GLY A 52 16.78 4.15 13.48
N VAL A 53 16.01 3.16 13.92
CA VAL A 53 14.81 3.37 14.74
C VAL A 53 15.15 3.90 16.14
N SER A 54 16.34 3.60 16.65
CA SER A 54 16.80 4.08 17.97
C SER A 54 17.05 5.59 18.03
N PHE A 55 16.89 6.34 16.92
CA PHE A 55 16.88 7.80 16.95
C PHE A 55 15.51 8.38 17.37
N ASN A 56 14.44 7.59 17.23
CA ASN A 56 13.10 8.02 17.58
C ASN A 56 12.86 7.84 19.09
N GLN A 57 12.77 8.97 19.80
CA GLN A 57 12.56 8.99 21.25
C GLN A 57 11.23 8.38 21.69
N ALA A 58 10.17 8.53 20.89
CA ALA A 58 8.88 7.90 21.17
C ALA A 58 8.96 6.37 21.04
N MET A 59 9.75 5.85 20.11
CA MET A 59 10.02 4.41 20.02
C MET A 59 10.83 3.88 21.18
N ILE A 60 11.87 4.62 21.63
CA ILE A 60 12.63 4.26 22.83
C ILE A 60 11.66 4.14 24.02
N LYS A 61 10.86 5.18 24.27
CA LYS A 61 9.89 5.22 25.36
C LYS A 61 8.89 4.06 25.27
N ALA A 62 8.30 3.84 24.10
CA ALA A 62 7.34 2.76 23.88
C ALA A 62 7.95 1.37 24.14
N PHE A 63 9.21 1.13 23.75
CA PHE A 63 9.90 -0.10 24.05
C PHE A 63 10.22 -0.25 25.54
N GLU A 64 10.72 0.80 26.20
CA GLU A 64 10.99 0.75 27.64
C GLU A 64 9.73 0.41 28.43
N ASP A 65 8.61 1.06 28.12
CA ASP A 65 7.33 0.84 28.80
C ASP A 65 6.74 -0.55 28.48
N THR A 66 6.89 -1.02 27.24
CA THR A 66 6.39 -2.34 26.81
C THR A 66 7.22 -3.49 27.38
N LEU A 67 8.54 -3.30 27.52
CA LEU A 67 9.47 -4.29 28.06
C LEU A 67 9.53 -4.25 29.59
N GLY A 68 9.18 -3.12 30.20
CA GLY A 68 9.32 -2.88 31.64
C GLY A 68 10.77 -2.64 32.08
N GLU A 69 11.65 -2.33 31.15
CA GLU A 69 13.10 -2.24 31.35
C GLU A 69 13.69 -1.08 30.59
N LYS A 70 14.73 -0.45 31.15
CA LYS A 70 15.48 0.61 30.45
C LYS A 70 16.33 0.01 29.34
N VAL A 71 16.39 0.72 28.20
CA VAL A 71 17.25 0.31 27.08
C VAL A 71 18.52 1.16 27.04
N LEU A 72 19.64 0.52 26.72
CA LEU A 72 20.90 1.18 26.45
C LEU A 72 20.94 1.61 24.99
N ILE A 73 21.23 2.89 24.77
CA ILE A 73 21.38 3.50 23.45
C ILE A 73 22.86 3.81 23.22
N PRO A 74 23.57 3.03 22.38
CA PRO A 74 24.97 3.30 22.08
C PRO A 74 25.16 4.64 21.35
N GLU A 75 26.31 5.29 21.55
CA GLU A 75 26.66 6.53 20.85
C GLU A 75 26.61 6.35 19.32
N HIS A 76 27.22 5.27 18.82
CA HIS A 76 27.24 4.93 17.40
C HIS A 76 26.15 3.92 17.00
N ARG A 77 24.93 4.09 17.51
CA ARG A 77 23.78 3.18 17.32
C ARG A 77 23.43 2.82 15.87
N ALA A 78 23.76 3.66 14.89
CA ALA A 78 23.55 3.37 13.47
C ALA A 78 24.63 2.44 12.88
N SER A 79 25.82 2.42 13.47
CA SER A 79 27.02 1.81 12.90
C SER A 79 27.56 0.66 13.77
N ILE A 80 26.83 0.26 14.82
CA ILE A 80 27.26 -0.75 15.79
C ILE A 80 27.67 -2.07 15.11
N GLY A 81 26.96 -2.50 14.07
CA GLY A 81 27.27 -3.71 13.32
C GLY A 81 28.58 -3.61 12.55
N ALA A 82 28.85 -2.45 11.92
CA ALA A 82 30.10 -2.21 11.21
C ALA A 82 31.30 -2.10 12.17
N ILE A 83 31.10 -1.44 13.31
CA ILE A 83 32.12 -1.37 14.39
C ILE A 83 32.41 -2.77 14.92
N GLY A 84 31.38 -3.58 15.18
CA GLY A 84 31.53 -4.97 15.60
C GLY A 84 32.32 -5.81 14.61
N ALA A 85 32.03 -5.68 13.31
CA ALA A 85 32.76 -6.36 12.25
C ALA A 85 34.24 -5.93 12.20
N ALA A 86 34.52 -4.63 12.30
CA ALA A 86 35.88 -4.09 12.31
C ALA A 86 36.68 -4.53 13.55
N ILE A 87 36.07 -4.46 14.74
CA ILE A 87 36.67 -4.94 15.98
C ILE A 87 36.99 -6.43 15.85
N SER A 88 36.03 -7.24 15.41
CA SER A 88 36.21 -8.69 15.24
C SER A 88 37.35 -9.08 14.28
N LEU A 89 37.72 -8.21 13.35
CA LEU A 89 38.88 -8.41 12.46
C LEU A 89 40.19 -7.93 13.11
N SER A 90 40.14 -6.87 13.92
CA SER A 90 41.32 -6.23 14.52
C SER A 90 41.78 -6.86 15.83
N SER A 91 40.85 -7.31 16.67
CA SER A 91 41.17 -8.06 17.87
C SER A 91 41.37 -9.51 17.45
N LYS A 92 42.55 -10.07 17.69
CA LYS A 92 42.79 -11.54 17.66
C LYS A 92 41.96 -12.29 18.73
N VAL A 93 40.83 -11.73 19.15
CA VAL A 93 39.82 -12.42 19.94
C VAL A 93 39.21 -13.42 18.97
N MET A 94 39.71 -14.64 19.07
CA MET A 94 38.98 -15.81 18.61
C MET A 94 37.60 -15.74 19.27
N VAL A 95 36.60 -15.31 18.52
CA VAL A 95 35.26 -15.85 18.76
C VAL A 95 35.43 -17.30 18.33
N GLU A 96 35.71 -18.18 19.29
CA GLU A 96 36.18 -19.56 19.06
C GLU A 96 35.23 -20.36 18.14
N ASP A 97 34.00 -19.88 17.91
CA ASP A 97 33.00 -20.48 17.01
C ASP A 97 32.56 -19.63 15.80
N LEU A 98 33.04 -18.40 15.62
CA LEU A 98 32.76 -17.60 14.41
C LEU A 98 34.01 -17.54 13.55
N ASN A 99 34.19 -18.61 12.76
CA ASN A 99 35.18 -18.67 11.70
C ASN A 99 34.78 -17.69 10.56
N ILE A 100 35.10 -16.40 10.76
CA ILE A 100 34.87 -15.32 9.79
C ILE A 100 35.91 -15.37 8.66
N SER A 101 37.04 -16.05 8.87
CA SER A 101 37.95 -16.42 7.77
C SER A 101 37.23 -17.33 6.78
N GLY A 102 36.89 -16.76 5.63
CA GLY A 102 36.12 -17.45 4.58
C GLY A 102 34.64 -17.05 4.51
N LEU A 103 34.12 -16.17 5.39
CA LEU A 103 32.77 -15.62 5.22
C LEU A 103 32.71 -14.71 3.98
N ALA A 104 33.75 -13.89 3.77
CA ALA A 104 33.88 -13.08 2.56
C ALA A 104 33.92 -13.98 1.31
N ASP A 105 34.73 -15.05 1.34
CA ASP A 105 34.82 -16.00 0.22
C ASP A 105 33.50 -16.76 0.01
N LYS A 106 32.81 -17.18 1.08
CA LYS A 106 31.48 -17.81 0.99
C LYS A 106 30.41 -16.86 0.49
N LEU A 107 30.49 -15.57 0.84
CA LEU A 107 29.57 -14.56 0.35
C LEU A 107 29.84 -14.27 -1.14
N ASP A 108 31.11 -14.16 -1.54
CA ASP A 108 31.51 -14.03 -2.93
C ASP A 108 31.13 -15.26 -3.75
N ASP A 109 31.33 -16.46 -3.22
CA ASP A 109 30.91 -17.72 -3.84
C ASP A 109 29.39 -17.81 -3.96
N TYR A 110 28.67 -17.44 -2.89
CA TYR A 110 27.21 -17.32 -2.92
C TYR A 110 26.78 -16.32 -4.00
N LEU A 111 27.30 -15.10 -4.03
CA LEU A 111 26.92 -14.09 -5.03
C LEU A 111 27.24 -14.53 -6.47
N ARG A 112 28.35 -15.24 -6.69
CA ARG A 112 28.77 -15.73 -8.02
C ARG A 112 27.98 -16.96 -8.47
N ASN A 113 27.66 -17.86 -7.55
CA ASN A 113 27.06 -19.16 -7.84
C ASN A 113 25.58 -19.27 -7.47
N PHE A 114 24.99 -18.21 -6.89
CA PHE A 114 23.57 -18.17 -6.56
C PHE A 114 22.75 -18.30 -7.85
N LYS A 115 22.33 -19.53 -8.13
CA LYS A 115 21.32 -19.84 -9.11
C LYS A 115 20.04 -20.06 -8.37
N TYR A 116 19.11 -19.11 -8.51
CA TYR A 116 17.74 -19.26 -8.02
C TYR A 116 17.12 -20.49 -8.69
N ARG A 117 17.14 -21.64 -8.01
CA ARG A 117 16.49 -22.87 -8.48
C ARG A 117 15.04 -22.84 -8.05
N ARG A 118 14.16 -22.40 -8.94
CA ARG A 118 12.76 -22.81 -8.96
C ARG A 118 12.39 -23.21 -10.38
N GLU A 119 11.54 -24.22 -10.50
CA GLU A 119 10.66 -24.34 -11.66
C GLU A 119 9.85 -23.05 -11.70
N THR A 120 10.20 -22.17 -12.62
CA THR A 120 9.43 -20.97 -12.91
C THR A 120 8.48 -21.29 -14.05
N PHE A 121 7.25 -20.78 -13.99
CA PHE A 121 6.40 -20.72 -15.17
C PHE A 121 7.10 -19.94 -16.29
N ALA A 122 6.63 -20.15 -17.53
CA ALA A 122 7.09 -19.34 -18.65
C ALA A 122 6.94 -17.84 -18.31
N PRO A 123 7.91 -16.99 -18.68
CA PRO A 123 7.79 -15.55 -18.48
C PRO A 123 6.47 -15.03 -19.04
N LEU A 124 5.81 -14.12 -18.32
CA LEU A 124 4.62 -13.41 -18.79
C LEU A 124 4.91 -12.75 -20.15
N ALA A 125 4.18 -13.16 -21.18
CA ALA A 125 4.29 -12.61 -22.52
C ALA A 125 3.15 -11.61 -22.78
N LEU A 126 3.51 -10.38 -23.17
CA LEU A 126 2.54 -9.31 -23.47
C LEU A 126 1.75 -9.53 -24.77
N THR A 127 2.07 -10.59 -25.52
CA THR A 127 1.53 -10.85 -26.86
C THR A 127 0.03 -11.07 -26.92
N GLU A 128 -0.62 -11.46 -25.81
CA GLU A 128 -2.07 -11.71 -25.77
C GLU A 128 -2.88 -10.63 -25.03
N SER A 129 -2.21 -9.61 -24.48
CA SER A 129 -2.90 -8.60 -23.69
C SER A 129 -3.65 -7.61 -24.58
N LYS A 130 -4.97 -7.76 -24.69
CA LYS A 130 -5.87 -6.76 -25.28
C LYS A 130 -6.12 -5.61 -24.31
N LEU A 131 -5.06 -4.90 -23.91
CA LEU A 131 -5.26 -3.66 -23.16
C LEU A 131 -5.95 -2.64 -24.07
N PRO A 132 -6.97 -1.89 -23.59
CA PRO A 132 -7.52 -0.78 -24.35
C PRO A 132 -6.35 0.13 -24.75
N SER A 133 -6.18 0.32 -26.06
CA SER A 133 -4.98 0.92 -26.61
C SER A 133 -4.69 2.26 -25.94
N LYS A 134 -3.42 2.58 -25.68
CA LYS A 134 -2.98 3.89 -25.14
C LYS A 134 -3.40 5.09 -26.00
N LYS A 135 -3.96 4.88 -27.19
CA LYS A 135 -4.57 5.96 -27.96
C LYS A 135 -5.79 6.43 -27.18
N SER A 136 -5.70 7.63 -26.62
CA SER A 136 -6.83 8.40 -26.15
C SER A 136 -7.86 8.46 -27.27
N HIS A 137 -8.85 7.57 -27.23
CA HIS A 137 -10.03 7.74 -28.06
C HIS A 137 -10.71 9.00 -27.55
N GLU A 138 -10.63 10.07 -28.33
CA GLU A 138 -11.47 11.24 -28.10
C GLU A 138 -12.92 10.79 -28.19
N TYR A 139 -13.66 11.01 -27.11
CA TYR A 139 -15.07 10.67 -27.07
C TYR A 139 -15.83 11.51 -28.09
N SER A 140 -16.50 10.86 -29.04
CA SER A 140 -17.27 11.56 -30.06
C SER A 140 -18.63 11.93 -29.51
N PHE A 141 -18.81 13.22 -29.20
CA PHE A 141 -20.10 13.76 -28.81
C PHE A 141 -20.99 13.92 -30.05
N GLY A 142 -22.26 13.54 -29.92
CA GLY A 142 -23.30 13.92 -30.87
C GLY A 142 -23.79 15.35 -30.65
N ASN A 143 -24.88 15.72 -31.33
CA ASN A 143 -25.50 17.05 -31.20
C ASN A 143 -26.24 17.28 -29.87
N LYS A 144 -26.41 16.24 -29.04
CA LYS A 144 -27.06 16.30 -27.74
C LYS A 144 -26.06 15.97 -26.64
N LYS A 145 -26.33 16.44 -25.42
CA LYS A 145 -25.57 16.02 -24.23
C LYS A 145 -25.65 14.50 -24.09
N ALA A 146 -24.52 13.86 -23.82
CA ALA A 146 -24.45 12.42 -23.56
C ALA A 146 -24.86 12.13 -22.12
N ASP A 147 -25.63 11.07 -21.89
CA ASP A 147 -25.88 10.59 -20.54
C ASP A 147 -24.61 9.92 -19.99
N ALA A 148 -24.21 10.31 -18.79
CA ALA A 148 -22.92 9.95 -18.21
C ALA A 148 -23.05 9.47 -16.77
N TYR A 149 -22.14 8.58 -16.38
CA TYR A 149 -22.01 8.04 -15.03
C TYR A 149 -20.60 8.34 -14.51
N ILE A 150 -20.50 8.84 -13.28
CA ILE A 150 -19.22 9.23 -12.68
C ILE A 150 -18.77 8.16 -11.70
N GLY A 151 -17.59 7.59 -11.91
CA GLY A 151 -16.91 6.71 -10.96
C GLY A 151 -15.79 7.47 -10.23
N ILE A 152 -15.77 7.39 -8.90
CA ILE A 152 -14.74 7.99 -8.06
C ILE A 152 -14.07 6.88 -7.24
N ASP A 153 -12.82 6.58 -7.55
CA ASP A 153 -11.98 5.68 -6.76
C ASP A 153 -11.01 6.51 -5.92
N VAL A 154 -11.28 6.56 -4.62
CA VAL A 154 -10.48 7.32 -3.64
C VAL A 154 -9.60 6.36 -2.85
N GLY A 155 -8.37 6.24 -3.32
CA GLY A 155 -7.30 5.53 -2.64
C GLY A 155 -6.49 6.43 -1.72
N SER A 156 -5.63 5.81 -0.94
CA SER A 156 -4.82 6.49 0.07
C SER A 156 -3.61 7.23 -0.52
N ILE A 157 -3.22 6.88 -1.76
CA ILE A 157 -2.14 7.49 -2.55
C ILE A 157 -2.69 8.32 -3.70
N SER A 158 -3.70 7.78 -4.40
CA SER A 158 -4.29 8.35 -5.61
C SER A 158 -5.80 8.44 -5.54
N THR A 159 -6.35 9.41 -6.26
CA THR A 159 -7.78 9.59 -6.51
C THR A 159 -8.01 9.57 -8.01
N ASN A 160 -8.89 8.69 -8.46
CA ASN A 160 -9.33 8.57 -9.85
C ASN A 160 -10.76 9.08 -9.96
N VAL A 161 -11.04 9.94 -10.94
CA VAL A 161 -12.40 10.34 -11.30
C VAL A 161 -12.58 10.03 -12.77
N VAL A 162 -13.63 9.28 -13.11
CA VAL A 162 -13.89 8.79 -14.46
C VAL A 162 -15.34 9.08 -14.82
N ALA A 163 -15.57 9.57 -16.03
CA ALA A 163 -16.88 9.67 -16.65
C ALA A 163 -17.00 8.63 -17.77
N ILE A 164 -18.06 7.82 -17.75
CA ILE A 164 -18.41 6.86 -18.80
C ILE A 164 -19.82 7.11 -19.32
N ASP A 165 -20.11 6.70 -20.55
CA ASP A 165 -21.47 6.71 -21.10
C ASP A 165 -22.25 5.43 -20.77
N GLU A 166 -23.52 5.37 -21.18
CA GLU A 166 -24.41 4.20 -21.04
C GLU A 166 -23.86 2.91 -21.69
N LYS A 167 -22.95 3.05 -22.67
CA LYS A 167 -22.32 1.94 -23.39
C LYS A 167 -20.95 1.59 -22.80
N ARG A 168 -20.66 2.06 -21.59
CA ARG A 168 -19.40 1.85 -20.85
C ARG A 168 -18.18 2.43 -21.58
N LYS A 169 -18.37 3.37 -22.50
CA LYS A 169 -17.26 4.06 -23.17
C LYS A 169 -16.76 5.20 -22.31
N LEU A 170 -15.43 5.31 -22.22
CA LEU A 170 -14.75 6.39 -21.53
C LEU A 170 -15.04 7.73 -22.19
N ILE A 171 -15.65 8.66 -21.45
CA ILE A 171 -15.85 10.05 -21.86
C ILE A 171 -14.63 10.88 -21.48
N GLU A 172 -14.23 10.84 -20.20
CA GLU A 172 -13.09 11.59 -19.67
C GLU A 172 -12.61 10.95 -18.35
N LYS A 173 -11.35 11.16 -17.99
CA LYS A 173 -10.77 10.71 -16.72
C LYS A 173 -9.76 11.70 -16.16
N CYS A 174 -9.57 11.63 -14.86
CA CYS A 174 -8.57 12.36 -14.12
C CYS A 174 -7.92 11.45 -13.08
N TYR A 175 -6.59 11.52 -12.98
CA TYR A 175 -5.81 10.89 -11.94
C TYR A 175 -5.13 11.99 -11.12
N LEU A 176 -5.31 11.96 -9.80
CA LEU A 176 -4.71 12.90 -8.86
C LEU A 176 -4.03 12.17 -7.71
N ARG A 177 -3.08 12.82 -7.05
CA ARG A 177 -2.55 12.33 -5.77
C ARG A 177 -3.51 12.74 -4.65
N THR A 178 -3.93 11.78 -3.83
CA THR A 178 -4.77 12.04 -2.65
C THR A 178 -4.03 12.88 -1.61
N ALA A 179 -2.74 12.60 -1.42
CA ALA A 179 -1.85 13.34 -0.51
C ALA A 179 -2.42 13.58 0.90
N GLY A 180 -3.19 12.61 1.42
CA GLY A 180 -3.85 12.71 2.73
C GLY A 180 -5.05 13.67 2.78
N ARG A 181 -5.44 14.29 1.66
CA ARG A 181 -6.55 15.24 1.56
C ARG A 181 -7.61 14.74 0.58
N PRO A 182 -8.38 13.70 0.94
CA PRO A 182 -9.31 13.03 0.02
C PRO A 182 -10.41 13.94 -0.51
N ILE A 183 -11.00 14.79 0.34
CA ILE A 183 -12.07 15.71 -0.06
C ILE A 183 -11.56 16.72 -1.10
N GLU A 184 -10.39 17.33 -0.86
CA GLU A 184 -9.79 18.28 -1.80
C GLU A 184 -9.44 17.62 -3.14
N ALA A 185 -8.85 16.41 -3.09
CA ALA A 185 -8.48 15.67 -4.28
C ALA A 185 -9.71 15.33 -5.14
N VAL A 186 -10.79 14.86 -4.52
CA VAL A 186 -12.05 14.57 -5.23
C VAL A 186 -12.67 15.84 -5.79
N ARG A 187 -12.78 16.91 -4.99
CA ARG A 187 -13.32 18.20 -5.46
C ARG A 187 -12.58 18.68 -6.70
N LYS A 188 -11.24 18.66 -6.66
CA LYS A 188 -10.39 19.06 -7.78
C LYS A 188 -10.56 18.13 -8.99
N GLY A 189 -10.71 16.82 -8.76
CA GLY A 189 -10.96 15.84 -9.83
C GLY A 189 -12.29 16.10 -10.54
N VAL A 190 -13.36 16.31 -9.77
CA VAL A 190 -14.70 16.64 -10.31
C VAL A 190 -14.68 17.98 -11.03
N GLU A 191 -14.01 19.01 -10.51
CA GLU A 191 -13.82 20.30 -11.21
C GLU A 191 -13.09 20.12 -12.56
N ILE A 192 -12.06 19.28 -12.60
CA ILE A 192 -11.32 18.98 -13.84
C ILE A 192 -12.23 18.28 -14.86
N ILE A 193 -12.99 17.26 -14.45
CA ILE A 193 -13.95 16.60 -15.35
C ILE A 193 -15.03 17.59 -15.82
N GLY A 194 -15.62 18.35 -14.89
CA GLY A 194 -16.67 19.33 -15.16
C GLY A 194 -16.23 20.40 -16.16
N SER A 195 -15.02 20.96 -15.99
CA SER A 195 -14.49 21.98 -16.90
C SER A 195 -14.27 21.48 -18.34
N LYS A 196 -14.05 20.18 -18.53
CA LYS A 196 -13.81 19.59 -19.85
C LYS A 196 -15.07 19.09 -20.56
N VAL A 197 -16.01 18.54 -19.81
CA VAL A 197 -17.17 17.84 -20.39
C VAL A 197 -18.52 18.20 -19.76
N GLY A 198 -18.58 19.00 -18.70
CA GLY A 198 -19.81 19.31 -17.96
C GLY A 198 -20.95 19.87 -18.82
N ASP A 199 -20.63 20.74 -19.78
CA ASP A 199 -21.62 21.28 -20.72
C ASP A 199 -22.08 20.28 -21.79
N ARG A 200 -21.42 19.13 -21.90
CA ARG A 200 -21.67 18.09 -22.92
C ARG A 200 -22.24 16.80 -22.34
N ILE A 201 -22.41 16.70 -21.03
CA ILE A 201 -22.95 15.51 -20.38
C ILE A 201 -24.14 15.81 -19.47
N ASN A 202 -24.99 14.81 -19.27
CA ASN A 202 -25.98 14.76 -18.19
C ASN A 202 -25.56 13.66 -17.21
N VAL A 203 -25.18 14.03 -15.99
CA VAL A 203 -24.82 13.03 -14.98
C VAL A 203 -26.09 12.31 -14.52
N LYS A 204 -26.14 10.99 -14.72
CA LYS A 204 -27.26 10.10 -14.37
C LYS A 204 -27.02 9.30 -13.10
N GLY A 205 -25.76 9.16 -12.69
CA GLY A 205 -25.41 8.54 -11.43
C GLY A 205 -23.93 8.69 -11.08
N VAL A 206 -23.64 8.57 -9.80
CA VAL A 206 -22.31 8.65 -9.22
C VAL A 206 -22.05 7.43 -8.35
N GLY A 207 -20.94 6.73 -8.62
CA GLY A 207 -20.45 5.61 -7.83
C GLY A 207 -19.12 5.95 -7.15
N THR A 208 -18.94 5.53 -5.90
CA THR A 208 -17.66 5.66 -5.18
C THR A 208 -17.09 4.32 -4.76
N THR A 209 -15.76 4.23 -4.76
CA THR A 209 -15.00 3.06 -4.33
C THR A 209 -13.64 3.46 -3.73
N GLY A 210 -12.83 2.49 -3.33
CA GLY A 210 -11.57 2.71 -2.62
C GLY A 210 -11.71 2.81 -1.10
N SER A 211 -10.62 3.14 -0.41
CA SER A 211 -10.57 3.23 1.06
C SER A 211 -11.32 4.43 1.63
N GLY A 212 -11.42 5.53 0.88
CA GLY A 212 -12.18 6.74 1.28
C GLY A 212 -13.65 6.76 0.87
N ARG A 213 -14.18 5.65 0.33
CA ARG A 213 -15.45 5.63 -0.44
C ARG A 213 -16.69 6.12 0.30
N TYR A 214 -16.80 5.85 1.61
CA TYR A 214 -17.96 6.25 2.41
C TYR A 214 -17.96 7.76 2.63
N LEU A 215 -16.84 8.30 3.13
CA LEU A 215 -16.64 9.74 3.31
C LEU A 215 -16.92 10.51 2.00
N ILE A 216 -16.37 10.03 0.89
CA ILE A 216 -16.56 10.68 -0.40
C ILE A 216 -17.96 10.44 -0.96
N GLY A 217 -18.55 9.27 -0.74
CA GLY A 217 -19.92 8.95 -1.11
C GLY A 217 -20.90 9.94 -0.50
N ASP A 218 -20.79 10.18 0.81
CA ASP A 218 -21.62 11.16 1.51
C ASP A 218 -21.35 12.58 1.01
N PHE A 219 -20.08 12.94 0.79
CA PHE A 219 -19.68 14.28 0.35
C PHE A 219 -20.23 14.64 -1.04
N VAL A 220 -20.23 13.70 -1.98
CA VAL A 220 -20.70 13.95 -3.36
C VAL A 220 -22.17 13.57 -3.57
N GLY A 221 -22.83 12.99 -2.57
CA GLY A 221 -24.18 12.45 -2.70
C GLY A 221 -24.24 11.27 -3.66
N ALA A 222 -23.31 10.32 -3.53
CA ALA A 222 -23.21 9.18 -4.43
C ALA A 222 -24.44 8.27 -4.36
N ASP A 223 -24.92 7.84 -5.53
CA ASP A 223 -26.01 6.87 -5.66
C ASP A 223 -25.59 5.47 -5.23
N MET A 224 -24.29 5.17 -5.32
CA MET A 224 -23.75 3.86 -4.98
C MET A 224 -22.36 3.94 -4.35
N VAL A 225 -22.16 3.22 -3.25
CA VAL A 225 -20.85 3.05 -2.60
C VAL A 225 -20.47 1.58 -2.64
N ILE A 226 -19.44 1.22 -3.41
CA ILE A 226 -19.04 -0.17 -3.66
C ILE A 226 -17.62 -0.46 -3.19
N ASN A 227 -17.39 -1.71 -2.80
CA ASN A 227 -16.04 -2.19 -2.47
C ASN A 227 -15.13 -2.16 -3.71
N GLU A 228 -13.85 -1.86 -3.52
CA GLU A 228 -12.84 -1.79 -4.57
C GLU A 228 -12.60 -3.15 -5.24
N ILE A 229 -12.66 -4.24 -4.47
CA ILE A 229 -12.52 -5.60 -5.00
C ILE A 229 -13.62 -5.88 -6.01
N THR A 230 -14.87 -5.56 -5.66
CA THR A 230 -16.03 -5.71 -6.55
C THR A 230 -15.94 -4.79 -7.77
N ALA A 231 -15.52 -3.53 -7.58
CA ALA A 231 -15.36 -2.57 -8.67
C ALA A 231 -14.31 -3.05 -9.69
N GLN A 232 -13.15 -3.52 -9.21
CA GLN A 232 -12.06 -4.02 -10.05
C GLN A 232 -12.42 -5.32 -10.76
N ALA A 233 -13.04 -6.27 -10.05
CA ALA A 233 -13.54 -7.52 -10.65
C ALA A 233 -14.56 -7.25 -11.75
N THR A 234 -15.53 -6.37 -11.49
CA THR A 234 -16.57 -6.00 -12.48
C THR A 234 -15.94 -5.36 -13.71
N ALA A 235 -14.98 -4.44 -13.52
CA ALA A 235 -14.29 -3.79 -14.63
C ALA A 235 -13.41 -4.75 -15.43
N ALA A 236 -12.71 -5.68 -14.78
CA ALA A 236 -11.88 -6.67 -15.45
C ALA A 236 -12.73 -7.62 -16.30
N ALA A 237 -13.82 -8.16 -15.73
CA ALA A 237 -14.73 -9.06 -16.43
C ALA A 237 -15.49 -8.38 -17.60
N ASP A 238 -15.72 -7.06 -17.51
CA ASP A 238 -16.30 -6.27 -18.61
C ASP A 238 -15.31 -6.08 -19.78
N ILE A 239 -14.02 -5.87 -19.47
CA ILE A 239 -12.97 -5.67 -20.48
C ILE A 239 -12.62 -6.99 -21.16
N ASP A 240 -12.45 -8.05 -20.37
CA ASP A 240 -12.08 -9.38 -20.85
C ASP A 240 -12.72 -10.44 -19.95
N ASN A 241 -13.70 -11.15 -20.50
CA ASN A 241 -14.47 -12.16 -19.79
C ASN A 241 -13.67 -13.46 -19.55
N LEU A 242 -12.45 -13.58 -20.09
CA LEU A 242 -11.55 -14.71 -19.83
C LEU A 242 -10.61 -14.46 -18.64
N VAL A 243 -10.66 -13.28 -18.02
CA VAL A 243 -9.85 -12.99 -16.83
C VAL A 243 -10.32 -13.88 -15.68
N ASP A 244 -9.43 -14.75 -15.22
CA ASP A 244 -9.61 -15.61 -14.05
C ASP A 244 -8.89 -15.08 -12.79
N THR A 245 -7.98 -14.12 -12.97
CA THR A 245 -7.06 -13.68 -11.92
C THR A 245 -6.72 -12.20 -12.08
N ILE A 246 -6.85 -11.44 -10.99
CA ILE A 246 -6.45 -10.04 -10.91
C ILE A 246 -5.37 -9.89 -9.85
N PHE A 247 -4.25 -9.28 -10.25
CA PHE A 247 -3.24 -8.77 -9.33
C PHE A 247 -3.34 -7.25 -9.31
N GLU A 248 -3.82 -6.71 -8.18
CA GLU A 248 -3.81 -5.27 -7.94
C GLU A 248 -2.60 -4.91 -7.09
N ILE A 249 -1.72 -4.08 -7.62
CA ILE A 249 -0.54 -3.60 -6.90
C ILE A 249 -0.75 -2.13 -6.56
N GLY A 250 -1.31 -1.90 -5.37
CA GLY A 250 -1.55 -0.58 -4.83
C GLY A 250 -0.29 0.06 -4.26
N GLY A 251 -0.45 1.30 -3.80
CA GLY A 251 0.65 2.02 -3.15
C GLY A 251 0.90 1.63 -1.69
N GLN A 252 0.07 0.76 -1.11
CA GLN A 252 0.16 0.35 0.30
C GLN A 252 -0.07 -1.15 0.50
N ASP A 253 -1.07 -1.68 -0.18
CA ASP A 253 -1.37 -3.09 -0.23
C ASP A 253 -1.27 -3.62 -1.66
N SER A 254 -1.33 -4.93 -1.78
CA SER A 254 -1.44 -5.67 -3.01
C SER A 254 -2.49 -6.74 -2.79
N LYS A 255 -3.32 -6.94 -3.81
CA LYS A 255 -4.44 -7.86 -3.77
C LYS A 255 -4.32 -8.88 -4.88
N PHE A 256 -4.75 -10.08 -4.53
CA PHE A 256 -5.04 -11.17 -5.44
C PHE A 256 -6.54 -11.38 -5.42
N ILE A 257 -7.17 -11.46 -6.60
CA ILE A 257 -8.60 -11.73 -6.74
C ILE A 257 -8.73 -12.83 -7.79
N SER A 258 -9.39 -13.94 -7.43
CA SER A 258 -9.71 -15.02 -8.36
C SER A 258 -11.17 -14.90 -8.81
N LEU A 259 -11.38 -15.06 -10.11
CA LEU A 259 -12.66 -14.99 -10.79
C LEU A 259 -12.98 -16.33 -11.44
N GLU A 260 -14.24 -16.74 -11.37
CA GLU A 260 -14.82 -17.84 -12.15
C GLU A 260 -16.09 -17.31 -12.83
N ASP A 261 -16.15 -17.40 -14.17
CA ASP A 261 -17.23 -16.85 -14.99
C ASP A 261 -17.59 -15.38 -14.67
N GLY A 262 -16.56 -14.56 -14.37
CA GLY A 262 -16.70 -13.15 -14.01
C GLY A 262 -17.17 -12.88 -12.58
N VAL A 263 -17.29 -13.92 -11.74
CA VAL A 263 -17.69 -13.83 -10.33
C VAL A 263 -16.49 -14.07 -9.42
N ILE A 264 -16.35 -13.27 -8.36
CA ILE A 264 -15.27 -13.44 -7.38
C ILE A 264 -15.50 -14.74 -6.60
N VAL A 265 -14.54 -15.66 -6.67
CA VAL A 265 -14.55 -16.93 -5.92
C VAL A 265 -13.58 -16.92 -4.74
N ASP A 266 -12.49 -16.16 -4.85
CA ASP A 266 -11.50 -16.02 -3.77
C ASP A 266 -10.80 -14.66 -3.86
N PHE A 267 -10.29 -14.17 -2.73
CA PHE A 267 -9.44 -12.98 -2.70
C PHE A 267 -8.49 -13.00 -1.50
N GLU A 268 -7.27 -12.53 -1.72
CA GLU A 268 -6.26 -12.36 -0.68
C GLU A 268 -5.63 -10.97 -0.75
N MET A 269 -5.23 -10.45 0.41
CA MET A 269 -4.60 -9.14 0.53
C MET A 269 -3.39 -9.25 1.44
N ASN A 270 -2.29 -8.56 1.10
CA ASN A 270 -1.12 -8.53 1.98
C ASN A 270 -1.45 -7.73 3.26
N LYS A 271 -1.72 -8.45 4.35
CA LYS A 271 -2.15 -7.84 5.61
C LYS A 271 -1.04 -7.03 6.29
N VAL A 272 0.23 -7.32 5.99
CA VAL A 272 1.39 -6.64 6.60
C VAL A 272 2.53 -6.61 5.59
N CYS A 273 2.95 -5.41 5.20
CA CYS A 273 4.30 -5.13 4.70
C CYS A 273 4.98 -4.18 5.69
#